data_AF-A0A915K3Y5-F1
#
_entry.id   AF-A0A915K3Y5-F1
#
_cell.length_a   1.000
_cell.length_b   1.000
_cell.length_c   1.000
_cell.angle_alpha   90.00
_cell.angle_beta   90.00
_cell.angle_gamma   90.00
#
_symmetry.space_group_name_H-M   'P 1'
#
loop_
_entity.id
_entity.type
_entity.pdbx_description
1 polymer ?
#
loop_
_entity_poly.entity_id
_entity_poly.type
_entity_poly.pdbx_seq_one_letter_code
_entity_poly.pdbx_strand_id
1 'polypeptide(L)'
;MAETTGIDQFLTYLKQLPSSCFQALYESPATCVAILSDILAVFDTLRSLHILVEKDDTVRLVPAFGRGLKQALFCGKLSGLEDVTVEEKYRKTCKDLNNYGVERWECILKYMALPSVETQKAVSQENRQILNAAGFIKLQGSSEIPEITSAGFKFLLTDRISQLWIYLLNYLKHVEENEAEKLGLNLPGGSENNEPFRHKIATSIVEPLNFLFHLSFCTLGKAYSSKNLSDQMEDFLQQLREVGIVYQRKRRSGWFYPTPLAIGLCSSCATNDLQNERVSSGFLVVETNYRVYAYTDSLLQLAVVSTFTDMIYRC
;
A
#
# COMPACT_ATOMS: atom_id res chain seq x y z
N MET A 1 7.78 -11.70 -21.14
CA MET A 1 8.30 -11.11 -19.89
C MET A 1 7.09 -10.89 -19.00
N ALA A 2 6.91 -11.71 -17.96
CA ALA A 2 5.78 -11.53 -17.05
C ALA A 2 5.92 -10.18 -16.35
N GLU A 3 4.89 -9.34 -16.38
CA GLU A 3 4.88 -8.10 -15.63
C GLU A 3 4.94 -8.43 -14.14
N THR A 4 6.03 -8.02 -13.49
CA THR A 4 6.21 -8.13 -12.04
C THR A 4 5.07 -7.37 -11.36
N THR A 5 4.20 -8.07 -10.65
CA THR A 5 3.04 -7.47 -9.97
C THR A 5 3.51 -6.49 -8.89
N GLY A 6 2.64 -5.59 -8.42
CA GLY A 6 3.00 -4.70 -7.30
C GLY A 6 3.43 -5.47 -6.05
N ILE A 7 2.82 -6.64 -5.82
CA ILE A 7 3.19 -7.57 -4.74
C ILE A 7 4.60 -8.12 -4.95
N ASP A 8 4.98 -8.50 -6.18
CA ASP A 8 6.32 -9.03 -6.45
C ASP A 8 7.43 -7.99 -6.18
N GLN A 9 7.15 -6.71 -6.43
CA GLN A 9 8.07 -5.62 -6.08
C GLN A 9 8.19 -5.46 -4.56
N PHE A 10 7.06 -5.55 -3.85
CA PHE A 10 7.05 -5.53 -2.40
C PHE A 10 7.79 -6.74 -1.79
N LEU A 11 7.63 -7.93 -2.36
CA LEU A 11 8.39 -9.12 -2.00
C LEU A 11 9.89 -8.94 -2.23
N THR A 12 10.26 -8.33 -3.34
CA THR A 12 11.66 -8.03 -3.64
C THR A 12 12.25 -7.09 -2.60
N TYR A 13 11.47 -6.10 -2.16
CA TYR A 13 11.86 -5.22 -1.07
C TYR A 13 12.00 -5.95 0.27
N LEU A 14 11.04 -6.82 0.64
CA LEU A 14 11.15 -7.64 1.86
C LEU A 14 12.43 -8.48 1.87
N LYS A 15 12.80 -9.08 0.72
CA LYS A 15 14.06 -9.85 0.58
C LYS A 15 15.33 -9.02 0.78
N GLN A 16 15.26 -7.70 0.63
CA GLN A 16 16.40 -6.79 0.84
C GLN A 16 16.55 -6.34 2.29
N LEU A 17 15.56 -6.63 3.15
CA LEU A 17 15.60 -6.25 4.55
C LEU A 17 16.67 -7.05 5.33
N PRO A 18 17.31 -6.45 6.34
CA PRO A 18 18.24 -7.15 7.21
C PRO A 18 17.59 -8.35 7.92
N SER A 19 18.37 -9.41 8.13
CA SER A 19 17.93 -10.63 8.83
C SER A 19 17.36 -10.36 10.22
N SER A 20 17.83 -9.31 10.91
CA SER A 20 17.38 -8.91 12.23
C SER A 20 15.94 -8.39 12.26
N CYS A 21 15.44 -7.82 11.16
CA CYS A 21 14.06 -7.32 11.06
C CYS A 21 13.05 -8.47 11.02
N PHE A 22 13.41 -9.60 10.40
CA PHE A 22 12.52 -10.74 10.25
C PHE A 22 12.14 -11.39 11.59
N GLN A 23 13.04 -11.36 12.58
CA GLN A 23 12.71 -11.87 13.90
C GLN A 23 11.55 -11.08 14.52
N ALA A 24 11.61 -9.74 14.48
CA ALA A 24 10.54 -8.87 14.98
C ALA A 24 9.27 -8.92 14.11
N LEU A 25 9.44 -9.05 12.79
CA LEU A 25 8.33 -9.18 11.86
C LEU A 25 7.51 -10.46 12.12
N TYR A 26 8.19 -11.58 12.41
CA TYR A 26 7.57 -12.88 12.66
C TYR A 26 7.09 -13.09 14.10
N GLU A 27 7.25 -12.12 14.99
CA GLU A 27 6.58 -12.13 16.28
C GLU A 27 5.07 -11.88 16.14
N SER A 28 4.65 -11.17 15.09
CA SER A 28 3.24 -10.93 14.80
C SER A 28 2.58 -12.14 14.13
N PRO A 29 1.51 -12.72 14.71
CA PRO A 29 0.78 -13.84 14.10
C PRO A 29 0.14 -13.48 12.76
N ALA A 30 -0.38 -12.26 12.60
CA ALA A 30 -0.96 -11.78 11.35
C ALA A 30 0.05 -11.81 10.21
N THR A 31 1.27 -11.33 10.47
CA THR A 31 2.33 -11.29 9.47
C THR A 31 2.71 -12.69 9.02
N CYS A 32 2.81 -13.64 9.96
CA CYS A 32 3.07 -15.04 9.63
C CYS A 32 2.00 -15.63 8.70
N VAL A 33 0.72 -15.35 8.98
CA VAL A 33 -0.39 -15.85 8.16
C VAL A 33 -0.46 -15.14 6.81
N ALA A 34 -0.31 -13.81 6.76
CA ALA A 34 -0.35 -13.04 5.52
C ALA A 34 0.77 -13.48 4.56
N ILE A 35 1.97 -13.69 5.10
CA ILE A 35 3.09 -14.23 4.34
C ILE A 35 2.79 -15.66 3.87
N LEU A 36 2.18 -16.49 4.74
CA LEU A 36 1.81 -17.85 4.35
C LEU A 36 0.69 -17.89 3.29
N SER A 37 -0.27 -16.97 3.32
CA SER A 37 -1.44 -16.97 2.44
C SER A 37 -1.13 -16.40 1.06
N ASP A 38 -0.31 -15.35 0.99
CA ASP A 38 -0.10 -14.60 -0.25
C ASP A 38 1.25 -14.89 -0.92
N ILE A 39 2.26 -15.41 -0.20
CA ILE A 39 3.66 -15.45 -0.68
C ILE A 39 4.16 -16.88 -0.97
N LEU A 40 3.44 -17.88 -0.48
CA LEU A 40 3.88 -19.27 -0.47
C LEU A 40 3.52 -20.06 -1.74
N ALA A 41 3.73 -19.45 -2.91
CA ALA A 41 3.63 -20.17 -4.18
C ALA A 41 4.93 -20.93 -4.52
N VAL A 42 6.08 -20.62 -3.90
CA VAL A 42 7.40 -21.14 -4.30
C VAL A 42 8.32 -21.37 -3.09
N PHE A 43 8.97 -22.53 -3.00
CA PHE A 43 9.89 -22.86 -1.89
C PHE A 43 11.10 -21.90 -1.80
N ASP A 44 11.56 -21.38 -2.93
CA ASP A 44 12.68 -20.44 -2.99
C ASP A 44 12.39 -19.09 -2.29
N THR A 45 11.12 -18.67 -2.22
CA THR A 45 10.76 -17.45 -1.49
C THR A 45 10.95 -17.63 0.02
N LEU A 46 10.68 -18.83 0.56
CA LEU A 46 10.87 -19.14 1.99
C LEU A 46 12.32 -18.99 2.44
N ARG A 47 13.28 -19.39 1.60
CA ARG A 47 14.71 -19.21 1.86
C ARG A 47 15.08 -17.74 1.88
N SER A 48 14.63 -16.99 0.88
CA SER A 48 14.93 -15.56 0.75
C SER A 48 14.31 -14.69 1.85
N LEU A 49 13.21 -15.14 2.46
CA LEU A 49 12.56 -14.47 3.59
C LEU A 49 13.06 -14.99 4.95
N HIS A 50 14.15 -15.78 4.96
CA HIS A 50 14.71 -16.36 6.18
C HIS A 50 13.69 -17.11 7.05
N ILE A 51 12.71 -17.79 6.44
CA ILE A 51 11.67 -18.55 7.17
C ILE A 51 12.18 -19.95 7.55
N LEU A 52 13.11 -20.49 6.77
CA LEU A 52 13.71 -21.80 6.97
C LEU A 52 15.14 -21.70 7.48
N VAL A 53 15.50 -22.56 8.43
CA VAL A 53 16.84 -22.77 8.95
C VAL A 53 17.26 -24.19 8.58
N GLU A 54 18.31 -24.30 7.80
CA GLU A 54 18.91 -25.58 7.41
C GLU A 54 20.04 -25.92 8.39
N LYS A 55 19.90 -27.01 9.15
CA LYS A 55 20.95 -27.56 10.02
C LYS A 55 20.98 -29.08 9.89
N ASP A 56 22.17 -29.62 9.64
CA ASP A 56 22.45 -31.07 9.65
C ASP A 56 21.46 -31.89 8.82
N ASP A 57 21.30 -31.53 7.54
CA ASP A 57 20.35 -32.17 6.59
C ASP A 57 18.85 -32.10 6.99
N THR A 58 18.52 -31.32 8.02
CA THR A 58 17.14 -31.04 8.42
C THR A 58 16.76 -29.59 8.14
N VAL A 59 15.61 -29.41 7.50
CA VAL A 59 15.00 -28.09 7.28
C VAL A 59 14.01 -27.83 8.42
N ARG A 60 14.21 -26.76 9.18
CA ARG A 60 13.32 -26.36 10.28
C ARG A 60 12.78 -24.95 10.05
N LEU A 61 11.56 -24.68 10.48
CA LEU A 61 11.02 -23.32 10.51
C LEU A 61 11.72 -22.49 11.58
N VAL A 62 11.89 -21.19 11.31
CA VAL A 62 12.34 -20.24 12.33
C VAL A 62 11.40 -20.30 13.54
N PRO A 63 11.91 -20.42 14.78
CA PRO A 63 11.07 -20.56 15.97
C PRO A 63 10.07 -19.42 16.16
N ALA A 64 10.43 -18.18 15.81
CA ALA A 64 9.51 -17.03 15.86
C ALA A 64 8.31 -17.24 14.93
N PHE A 65 8.58 -17.54 13.65
CA PHE A 65 7.54 -17.83 12.66
C PHE A 65 6.66 -19.02 13.06
N GLY A 66 7.27 -20.11 13.53
CA GLY A 66 6.53 -21.29 14.01
C GLY A 66 5.62 -20.98 15.21
N ARG A 67 6.07 -20.15 16.16
CA ARG A 67 5.24 -19.69 17.28
C ARG A 67 4.10 -18.78 16.81
N GLY A 68 4.39 -17.80 15.94
CA GLY A 68 3.41 -16.88 15.39
C GLY A 68 2.31 -17.61 14.62
N LEU A 69 2.68 -18.57 13.77
CA LEU A 69 1.72 -19.40 13.04
C LEU A 69 0.90 -20.31 13.97
N LYS A 70 1.54 -20.90 14.99
CA LYS A 70 0.83 -21.68 16.01
C LYS A 70 -0.19 -20.81 16.74
N GLN A 71 0.20 -19.62 17.20
CA GLN A 71 -0.69 -18.67 17.84
C GLN A 71 -1.83 -18.27 16.91
N ALA A 72 -1.55 -18.02 15.63
CA ALA A 72 -2.58 -17.71 14.64
C ALA A 72 -3.64 -18.81 14.51
N LEU A 73 -3.21 -20.07 14.41
CA LEU A 73 -4.10 -21.23 14.28
C LEU A 73 -4.97 -21.46 15.53
N PHE A 74 -4.48 -21.11 16.72
CA PHE A 74 -5.17 -21.36 17.98
C PHE A 74 -5.89 -20.15 18.60
N CYS A 75 -5.54 -18.91 18.23
CA CYS A 75 -6.04 -17.72 18.93
C CYS A 75 -7.18 -16.96 18.24
N GLY A 76 -7.55 -17.28 16.99
CA GLY A 76 -8.77 -16.80 16.32
C GLY A 76 -8.84 -15.28 15.99
N LYS A 77 -8.28 -14.39 16.81
CA LYS A 77 -8.15 -12.95 16.54
C LYS A 77 -6.73 -12.65 16.05
N LEU A 78 -6.59 -12.58 14.72
CA LEU A 78 -5.30 -12.32 14.07
C LEU A 78 -4.95 -10.84 14.00
N SER A 79 -5.93 -9.95 13.89
CA SER A 79 -5.68 -8.50 13.73
C SER A 79 -4.93 -7.90 14.93
N GLY A 80 -5.05 -8.47 16.13
CA GLY A 80 -4.44 -7.92 17.35
C GLY A 80 -5.00 -6.54 17.77
N LEU A 81 -5.91 -5.97 16.99
CA LEU A 81 -6.51 -4.64 17.21
C LEU A 81 -7.78 -4.74 18.05
N GLU A 82 -7.97 -3.75 18.93
CA GLU A 82 -9.13 -3.67 19.80
C GLU A 82 -10.35 -3.12 19.07
N ASP A 83 -11.46 -3.86 19.13
CA ASP A 83 -12.75 -3.44 18.60
C ASP A 83 -13.31 -2.26 19.42
N VAL A 84 -13.80 -1.21 18.77
CA VAL A 84 -14.41 -0.04 19.41
C VAL A 84 -15.87 0.09 19.01
N THR A 85 -16.75 0.25 20.00
CA THR A 85 -18.16 0.57 19.77
C THR A 85 -18.31 2.06 19.42
N VAL A 86 -18.77 2.33 18.19
CA VAL A 86 -18.99 3.69 17.71
C VAL A 86 -20.46 4.08 17.84
N GLU A 87 -20.70 5.33 18.23
CA GLU A 87 -22.04 5.94 18.29
C GLU A 87 -22.78 5.79 16.95
N GLU A 88 -24.08 5.54 17.00
CA GLU A 88 -24.88 5.18 15.82
C GLU A 88 -24.79 6.19 14.68
N LYS A 89 -24.79 7.49 14.99
CA LYS A 89 -24.62 8.60 14.03
C LYS A 89 -23.28 8.59 13.28
N TYR A 90 -22.28 7.85 13.74
CA TYR A 90 -20.95 7.79 13.11
C TYR A 90 -20.63 6.40 12.57
N ARG A 91 -21.57 5.45 12.60
CA ARG A 91 -21.41 4.17 11.93
C ARG A 91 -21.33 4.38 10.43
N LYS A 92 -20.49 3.58 9.78
CA LYS A 92 -20.33 3.57 8.33
C LYS A 92 -20.65 2.19 7.81
N THR A 93 -21.40 2.14 6.70
CA THR A 93 -21.65 0.88 6.02
C THR A 93 -20.44 0.48 5.18
N CYS A 94 -20.33 -0.79 4.82
CA CYS A 94 -19.26 -1.26 3.93
C CYS A 94 -19.25 -0.52 2.59
N LYS A 95 -20.43 -0.14 2.08
CA LYS A 95 -20.57 0.64 0.84
C LYS A 95 -20.03 2.05 0.99
N ASP A 96 -20.33 2.73 2.10
CA ASP A 96 -19.77 4.07 2.37
C ASP A 96 -18.24 4.04 2.46
N LEU A 97 -17.69 3.00 3.08
CA LEU A 97 -16.24 2.82 3.22
C LEU A 97 -15.57 2.48 1.87
N ASN A 98 -16.24 1.69 1.02
CA ASN A 98 -15.76 1.43 -0.34
C ASN A 98 -15.70 2.71 -1.16
N ASN A 99 -16.81 3.46 -1.22
CA ASN A 99 -16.90 4.71 -1.96
C ASN A 99 -15.85 5.71 -1.48
N TYR A 100 -15.71 5.88 -0.16
CA TYR A 100 -14.66 6.73 0.41
C TYR A 100 -13.25 6.31 -0.04
N GLY A 101 -12.93 5.01 0.05
CA GLY A 101 -11.60 4.52 -0.35
C GLY A 101 -11.32 4.76 -1.83
N VAL A 102 -12.28 4.45 -2.70
CA VAL A 102 -12.18 4.64 -4.15
C VAL A 102 -12.04 6.12 -4.50
N GLU A 103 -12.88 7.00 -3.95
CA GLU A 103 -12.83 8.44 -4.22
C GLU A 103 -11.49 9.06 -3.79
N ARG A 104 -10.97 8.67 -2.62
CA ARG A 104 -9.68 9.17 -2.12
C ARG A 104 -8.52 8.73 -3.00
N TRP A 105 -8.51 7.48 -3.43
CA TRP A 105 -7.50 6.98 -4.35
C TRP A 105 -7.59 7.67 -5.72
N GLU A 106 -8.80 7.83 -6.26
CA GLU A 106 -9.01 8.53 -7.52
C GLU A 106 -8.55 9.99 -7.50
N CYS A 107 -8.66 10.70 -6.36
CA CYS A 107 -8.13 12.05 -6.24
C CYS A 107 -6.62 12.11 -6.48
N ILE A 108 -5.87 11.11 -5.99
CA ILE A 108 -4.42 11.00 -6.20
C ILE A 108 -4.12 10.73 -7.67
N LEU A 109 -4.86 9.79 -8.30
CA LEU A 109 -4.68 9.46 -9.71
C LEU A 109 -5.08 10.64 -10.64
N LYS A 110 -6.15 11.37 -10.31
CA LYS A 110 -6.58 12.58 -11.05
C LYS A 110 -5.52 13.66 -10.99
N TYR A 111 -4.86 13.86 -9.85
CA TYR A 111 -3.74 14.78 -9.74
C TYR A 111 -2.56 14.40 -10.64
N MET A 112 -2.30 13.10 -10.85
CA MET A 112 -1.25 12.64 -11.77
C MET A 112 -1.65 12.78 -13.25
N ALA A 113 -2.88 12.43 -13.61
CA ALA A 113 -3.34 12.39 -14.99
C ALA A 113 -3.77 13.76 -15.54
N LEU A 114 -4.40 14.58 -14.70
CA LEU A 114 -4.97 15.89 -15.03
C LEU A 114 -4.54 16.91 -13.99
N PRO A 115 -3.24 17.28 -13.95
CA PRO A 115 -2.72 18.18 -12.95
C PRO A 115 -3.34 19.57 -13.10
N SER A 116 -3.92 20.07 -12.01
CA SER A 116 -4.62 21.36 -11.94
C SER A 116 -4.52 21.93 -10.53
N VAL A 117 -4.81 23.24 -10.37
CA VAL A 117 -4.80 23.88 -9.04
C VAL A 117 -5.80 23.22 -8.09
N GLU A 118 -6.93 22.73 -8.61
CA GLU A 118 -7.96 22.05 -7.82
C GLU A 118 -7.50 20.66 -7.35
N THR A 119 -6.93 19.87 -8.26
CA THR A 119 -6.42 18.53 -7.95
C THR A 119 -5.22 18.60 -7.00
N GLN A 120 -4.38 19.63 -7.14
CA GLN A 120 -3.26 19.87 -6.22
C GLN A 120 -3.73 20.15 -4.79
N LYS A 121 -4.83 20.90 -4.61
CA LYS A 121 -5.43 21.15 -3.29
C LYS A 121 -6.06 19.90 -2.68
N ALA A 122 -6.53 18.97 -3.51
CA ALA A 122 -7.15 17.73 -3.06
C ALA A 122 -6.14 16.71 -2.49
N VAL A 123 -4.87 16.80 -2.90
CA VAL A 123 -3.79 15.89 -2.51
C VAL A 123 -2.84 16.56 -1.50
N SER A 124 -2.49 15.86 -0.43
CA SER A 124 -1.57 16.35 0.60
C SER A 124 -0.18 16.65 0.04
N GLN A 125 0.55 17.58 0.68
CA GLN A 125 1.93 17.90 0.29
C GLN A 125 2.86 16.69 0.34
N GLU A 126 2.71 15.86 1.36
CA GLU A 126 3.50 14.64 1.55
C GLU A 126 3.27 13.64 0.41
N ASN A 127 2.03 13.43 -0.01
CA ASN A 127 1.73 12.58 -1.17
C ASN A 127 2.39 13.10 -2.45
N ARG A 128 2.42 14.43 -2.65
CA ARG A 128 3.12 15.01 -3.80
C ARG A 128 4.63 14.79 -3.73
N GLN A 129 5.22 14.85 -2.54
CA GLN A 129 6.64 14.54 -2.32
C GLN A 129 6.94 13.08 -2.60
N ILE A 130 6.10 12.14 -2.10
CA ILE A 130 6.24 10.70 -2.36
C ILE A 130 6.14 10.40 -3.85
N LEU A 131 5.15 10.98 -4.56
CA LEU A 131 5.00 10.79 -6.01
C LEU A 131 6.19 11.35 -6.80
N ASN A 132 6.79 12.46 -6.35
CA ASN A 132 7.97 13.05 -6.98
C ASN A 132 9.23 12.22 -6.69
N ALA A 133 9.42 11.77 -5.45
CA ALA A 133 10.54 10.91 -5.04
C ALA A 133 10.49 9.53 -5.73
N ALA A 134 9.30 8.97 -5.90
CA ALA A 134 9.07 7.76 -6.69
C ALA A 134 9.31 7.95 -8.20
N GLY A 135 9.50 9.20 -8.64
CA GLY A 135 9.72 9.55 -10.04
C GLY A 135 8.47 9.41 -10.90
N PHE A 136 7.27 9.38 -10.32
CA PHE A 136 6.00 9.32 -11.07
C PHE A 136 5.58 10.67 -11.64
N ILE A 137 5.95 11.74 -10.95
CA ILE A 137 5.75 13.11 -11.41
C ILE A 137 7.08 13.86 -11.32
N LYS A 138 7.22 14.94 -12.11
CA LYS A 138 8.32 15.89 -12.04
C LYS A 138 7.76 17.27 -11.78
N LEU A 139 8.24 17.91 -10.71
CA LEU A 139 7.97 19.31 -10.43
C LEU A 139 9.08 20.15 -11.09
N GLN A 140 8.77 20.83 -12.20
CA GLN A 140 9.72 21.78 -12.79
C GLN A 140 9.72 23.06 -11.95
N GLY A 141 10.91 23.56 -11.58
CA GLY A 141 11.13 24.59 -10.56
C GLY A 141 10.47 25.97 -10.74
N SER A 142 9.63 26.17 -11.75
CA SER A 142 8.85 27.39 -11.98
C SER A 142 7.36 27.15 -12.29
N SER A 143 6.94 25.92 -12.61
CA SER A 143 5.54 25.59 -12.86
C SER A 143 4.94 24.90 -11.64
N GLU A 144 3.81 25.41 -11.14
CA GLU A 144 3.05 24.76 -10.06
C GLU A 144 2.41 23.42 -10.50
N ILE A 145 2.36 23.19 -11.81
CA ILE A 145 1.73 22.03 -12.44
C ILE A 145 2.79 20.93 -12.63
N PRO A 146 2.64 19.75 -12.00
CA PRO A 146 3.55 18.62 -12.20
C PRO A 146 3.39 18.01 -13.60
N GLU A 147 4.49 17.52 -14.15
CA GLU A 147 4.47 16.70 -15.37
C GLU A 147 4.53 15.22 -15.01
N ILE A 148 3.67 14.39 -15.63
CA ILE A 148 3.72 12.94 -15.46
C ILE A 148 4.93 12.35 -16.19
N THR A 149 5.65 11.43 -15.54
CA THR A 149 6.78 10.72 -16.18
C THR A 149 6.31 9.46 -16.89
N SER A 150 7.19 8.83 -17.67
CA SER A 150 6.92 7.50 -18.25
C SER A 150 6.64 6.44 -17.18
N ALA A 151 7.33 6.49 -16.04
CA ALA A 151 7.08 5.59 -14.91
C ALA A 151 5.72 5.86 -14.25
N GLY A 152 5.35 7.13 -14.06
CA GLY A 152 4.05 7.52 -13.53
C GLY A 152 2.90 7.13 -14.45
N PHE A 153 3.11 7.24 -15.76
CA PHE A 153 2.14 6.78 -16.74
C PHE A 153 1.96 5.26 -16.71
N LYS A 154 3.06 4.49 -16.67
CA LYS A 154 2.99 3.03 -16.48
C LYS A 154 2.24 2.67 -15.19
N PHE A 155 2.49 3.40 -14.11
CA PHE A 155 1.78 3.23 -12.83
C PHE A 155 0.26 3.42 -12.98
N LEU A 156 -0.19 4.47 -13.67
CA LEU A 156 -1.64 4.71 -13.92
C LEU A 156 -2.33 3.55 -14.64
N LEU A 157 -1.60 2.80 -15.48
CA LEU A 157 -2.13 1.67 -16.24
C LEU A 157 -2.15 0.35 -15.46
N THR A 158 -1.46 0.26 -14.32
CA THR A 158 -1.47 -0.96 -13.49
C THR A 158 -2.82 -1.15 -12.79
N ASP A 159 -3.12 -2.38 -12.36
CA ASP A 159 -4.34 -2.64 -11.61
C ASP A 159 -4.32 -1.96 -10.23
N ARG A 160 -5.50 -1.70 -9.66
CA ARG A 160 -5.66 -0.94 -8.41
C ARG A 160 -4.84 -1.51 -7.24
N ILE A 161 -4.75 -2.84 -7.12
CA ILE A 161 -4.03 -3.47 -6.02
C ILE A 161 -2.52 -3.31 -6.23
N SER A 162 -2.03 -3.52 -7.45
CA SER A 162 -0.62 -3.24 -7.79
C SER A 162 -0.26 -1.76 -7.57
N GLN A 163 -1.14 -0.84 -7.96
CA GLN A 163 -0.94 0.59 -7.73
C GLN A 163 -0.76 0.91 -6.24
N LEU A 164 -1.64 0.37 -5.38
CA LEU A 164 -1.54 0.59 -3.94
C LEU A 164 -0.27 -0.02 -3.35
N TRP A 165 0.12 -1.23 -3.75
CA TRP A 165 1.38 -1.85 -3.31
C TRP A 165 2.61 -1.04 -3.72
N ILE A 166 2.66 -0.60 -4.98
CA ILE A 166 3.74 0.24 -5.49
C ILE A 166 3.80 1.56 -4.71
N TYR A 167 2.66 2.19 -4.44
CA TYR A 167 2.60 3.43 -3.66
C TYR A 167 3.11 3.20 -2.22
N LEU A 168 2.61 2.17 -1.53
CA LEU A 168 3.01 1.84 -0.16
C LEU A 168 4.51 1.54 -0.06
N LEU A 169 5.06 0.83 -1.04
CA LEU A 169 6.48 0.56 -1.12
C LEU A 169 7.30 1.86 -1.26
N ASN A 170 6.88 2.78 -2.13
CA ASN A 170 7.55 4.07 -2.27
C ASN A 170 7.39 4.94 -1.02
N TYR A 171 6.27 4.84 -0.31
CA TYR A 171 6.10 5.48 0.98
C TYR A 171 7.11 4.96 2.01
N LEU A 172 7.25 3.64 2.17
CA LEU A 172 8.21 3.04 3.11
C LEU A 172 9.65 3.48 2.79
N LYS A 173 10.04 3.46 1.52
CA LYS A 173 11.35 3.96 1.08
C LYS A 173 11.54 5.45 1.40
N HIS A 174 10.51 6.26 1.19
CA HIS A 174 10.56 7.68 1.51
C HIS A 174 10.71 7.91 3.02
N VAL A 175 10.07 7.09 3.87
CA VAL A 175 10.28 7.14 5.33
C VAL A 175 11.72 6.77 5.69
N GLU A 176 12.27 5.70 5.10
CA GLU A 176 13.67 5.30 5.31
C GLU A 176 14.65 6.41 4.93
N GLU A 177 14.44 7.07 3.78
CA GLU A 177 15.27 8.18 3.30
C GLU A 177 15.20 9.40 4.22
N ASN A 178 14.00 9.78 4.67
CA ASN A 178 13.79 10.89 5.60
C ASN A 178 14.41 10.61 6.98
N GLU A 179 14.35 9.37 7.47
CA GLU A 179 15.02 8.99 8.72
C GLU A 179 16.55 9.00 8.56
N ALA A 180 17.06 8.53 7.42
CA ALA A 180 18.50 8.57 7.11
C ALA A 180 19.02 10.02 7.01
N GLU A 181 18.24 10.93 6.43
CA GLU A 181 18.59 12.35 6.33
C GLU A 181 18.66 13.02 7.70
N LYS A 182 17.66 12.79 8.56
CA LYS A 182 17.65 13.29 9.95
C LYS A 182 18.86 12.81 10.77
N LEU A 183 19.37 11.63 10.46
CA LEU A 183 20.55 11.04 11.11
C LEU A 183 21.88 11.43 10.44
N GLY A 184 21.85 12.23 9.36
CA GLY A 184 23.05 12.70 8.65
C GLY A 184 23.78 11.61 7.85
N LEU A 185 23.12 10.50 7.53
CA LEU A 185 23.73 9.35 6.87
C LEU A 185 23.90 9.52 5.34
N ASN A 186 23.23 10.51 4.75
CA ASN A 186 23.23 10.76 3.30
C ASN A 186 24.45 11.56 2.78
N LEU A 187 25.45 11.82 3.65
CA LEU A 187 26.70 12.48 3.25
C LEU A 187 27.65 11.48 2.56
N PRO A 188 28.32 11.87 1.45
CA PRO A 188 29.31 11.02 0.79
C PRO A 188 30.53 10.83 1.69
N GLY A 189 30.58 9.68 2.38
CA GLY A 189 31.64 9.32 3.33
C GLY A 189 31.27 8.21 4.32
N GLY A 190 30.35 7.31 3.96
CA GLY A 190 29.81 6.28 4.85
C GLY A 190 30.89 5.31 5.35
N SER A 191 31.34 5.53 6.58
CA SER A 191 32.17 4.59 7.34
C SER A 191 31.33 3.37 7.78
N GLU A 192 31.98 2.20 7.88
CA GLU A 192 31.41 0.95 8.46
C GLU A 192 30.78 1.14 9.86
N ASN A 193 31.03 2.28 10.52
CA ASN A 193 30.43 2.68 11.80
C ASN A 193 28.92 3.02 11.75
N ASN A 194 28.28 2.98 10.58
CA ASN A 194 26.87 3.33 10.42
C ASN A 194 25.88 2.16 10.60
N GLU A 195 26.36 0.93 10.77
CA GLU A 195 25.53 -0.27 10.99
C GLU A 195 24.45 -0.13 12.09
N PRO A 196 24.71 0.45 13.28
CA PRO A 196 23.67 0.61 14.30
C PRO A 196 22.53 1.54 13.85
N PHE A 197 22.82 2.55 13.03
CA PHE A 197 21.79 3.46 12.52
C PHE A 197 20.96 2.81 11.41
N ARG A 198 21.59 2.00 10.54
CA ARG A 198 20.87 1.20 9.54
C ARG A 198 19.93 0.19 10.19
N HIS A 199 20.38 -0.44 11.28
CA HIS A 199 19.52 -1.33 12.06
C HIS A 199 18.32 -0.59 12.66
N LYS A 200 18.52 0.62 13.20
CA LYS A 200 17.43 1.44 13.75
C LYS A 200 16.37 1.80 12.70
N ILE A 201 16.79 2.25 11.51
CA ILE A 201 15.88 2.55 10.40
C ILE A 201 15.12 1.28 9.98
N ALA A 202 15.85 0.17 9.83
CA ALA A 202 15.25 -1.09 9.42
C ALA A 202 14.29 -1.67 10.48
N THR A 203 14.46 -1.36 11.76
CA THR A 203 13.47 -1.71 12.79
C THR A 203 12.25 -0.79 12.79
N SER A 204 12.40 0.48 12.38
CA SER A 204 11.32 1.47 12.30
C SER A 204 10.21 1.05 11.33
N ILE A 205 10.58 0.43 10.20
CA ILE A 205 9.63 -0.06 9.18
C ILE A 205 8.86 -1.32 9.60
N VAL A 206 9.32 -2.06 10.62
CA VAL A 206 8.70 -3.33 11.03
C VAL A 206 7.30 -3.10 11.61
N GLU A 207 7.11 -2.03 12.38
CA GLU A 207 5.83 -1.71 13.00
C GLU A 207 4.76 -1.34 11.94
N PRO A 208 5.03 -0.43 10.97
CA PRO A 208 4.14 -0.18 9.83
C PRO A 208 3.81 -1.42 9.00
N LEU A 209 4.80 -2.28 8.72
CA LEU A 209 4.61 -3.52 7.97
C LEU A 209 3.68 -4.49 8.71
N ASN A 210 3.93 -4.72 10.00
CA ASN A 210 3.07 -5.57 10.83
C ASN A 210 1.64 -5.03 10.87
N PHE A 211 1.47 -3.72 11.02
CA PHE A 211 0.15 -3.10 11.03
C PHE A 211 -0.59 -3.27 9.70
N LEU A 212 0.11 -3.15 8.57
CA LEU A 212 -0.49 -3.39 7.26
C LEU A 212 -1.03 -4.82 7.14
N PHE A 213 -0.29 -5.81 7.66
CA PHE A 213 -0.78 -7.18 7.75
C PHE A 213 -1.91 -7.35 8.77
N HIS A 214 -1.93 -6.60 9.88
CA HIS A 214 -3.07 -6.62 10.81
C HIS A 214 -4.37 -6.14 10.15
N LEU A 215 -4.29 -5.12 9.27
CA LEU A 215 -5.44 -4.55 8.59
C LEU A 215 -6.16 -5.55 7.67
N SER A 216 -5.44 -6.52 7.11
CA SER A 216 -6.06 -7.53 6.23
C SER A 216 -6.97 -8.51 6.97
N PHE A 217 -6.72 -8.71 8.27
CA PHE A 217 -7.54 -9.56 9.14
C PHE A 217 -8.64 -8.78 9.87
N CYS A 218 -8.77 -7.48 9.62
CA CYS A 218 -9.87 -6.70 10.17
C CYS A 218 -11.19 -7.03 9.47
N THR A 219 -12.29 -6.95 10.22
CA THR A 219 -13.64 -7.10 9.67
C THR A 219 -14.19 -5.76 9.21
N LEU A 220 -14.68 -5.69 7.97
CA LEU A 220 -15.32 -4.48 7.44
C LEU A 220 -16.55 -4.08 8.27
N GLY A 221 -16.78 -2.77 8.36
CA GLY A 221 -17.89 -2.21 9.13
C GLY A 221 -17.69 -2.19 10.65
N LYS A 222 -16.54 -2.67 11.16
CA LYS A 222 -16.14 -2.48 12.56
C LYS A 222 -15.06 -1.41 12.69
N ALA A 223 -15.14 -0.66 13.79
CA ALA A 223 -14.13 0.33 14.12
C ALA A 223 -13.08 -0.28 15.07
N TYR A 224 -11.84 0.16 14.92
CA TYR A 224 -10.70 -0.27 15.69
C TYR A 224 -10.06 0.89 16.45
N SER A 225 -9.53 0.63 17.64
CA SER A 225 -8.88 1.63 18.48
C SER A 225 -7.56 2.11 17.85
N SER A 226 -7.28 3.41 17.97
CA SER A 226 -5.98 4.00 17.63
C SER A 226 -5.27 4.62 18.84
N LYS A 227 -5.71 4.30 20.07
CA LYS A 227 -5.27 5.00 21.29
C LYS A 227 -3.87 4.60 21.80
N ASN A 228 -3.38 3.43 21.41
CA ASN A 228 -2.11 2.87 21.89
C ASN A 228 -1.07 2.77 20.75
N LEU A 229 -1.22 3.57 19.69
CA LEU A 229 -0.27 3.60 18.59
C LEU A 229 0.92 4.51 18.95
N SER A 230 2.12 4.14 18.52
CA SER A 230 3.30 5.00 18.59
C SER A 230 3.11 6.24 17.70
N ASP A 231 3.88 7.31 17.95
CA ASP A 231 3.81 8.54 17.12
C ASP A 231 4.08 8.24 15.63
N GLN A 232 5.04 7.35 15.34
CA GLN A 232 5.35 6.89 13.98
C GLN A 232 4.14 6.18 13.35
N MET A 233 3.42 5.37 14.14
CA MET A 233 2.23 4.67 13.68
C MET A 233 1.02 5.59 13.51
N GLU A 234 0.89 6.64 14.31
CA GLU A 234 -0.12 7.67 14.07
C GLU A 234 0.12 8.38 12.73
N ASP A 235 1.37 8.73 12.42
CA ASP A 235 1.75 9.33 11.15
C ASP A 235 1.47 8.39 9.97
N PHE A 236 1.83 7.10 10.10
CA PHE A 236 1.51 6.08 9.10
C PHE A 236 -0.01 5.92 8.92
N LEU A 237 -0.78 5.92 10.01
CA LEU A 237 -2.24 5.86 9.96
C LEU A 237 -2.84 7.07 9.23
N GLN A 238 -2.24 8.26 9.38
CA GLN A 238 -2.65 9.43 8.59
C GLN A 238 -2.36 9.24 7.10
N GLN A 239 -1.25 8.60 6.72
CA GLN A 239 -0.98 8.30 5.31
C GLN A 239 -1.99 7.32 4.73
N LEU A 240 -2.27 6.22 5.45
CA LEU A 240 -3.30 5.27 5.05
C LEU A 240 -4.68 5.94 4.92
N ARG A 241 -4.96 6.95 5.76
CA ARG A 241 -6.19 7.76 5.67
C ARG A 241 -6.21 8.64 4.43
N GLU A 242 -5.10 9.29 4.11
CA GLU A 242 -5.00 10.17 2.93
C GLU A 242 -5.19 9.37 1.64
N VAL A 243 -4.64 8.17 1.56
CA VAL A 243 -4.75 7.23 0.43
C VAL A 243 -6.13 6.58 0.32
N GLY A 244 -6.85 6.43 1.44
CA GLY A 244 -8.17 5.80 1.48
C GLY A 244 -8.16 4.33 1.89
N ILE A 245 -7.04 3.80 2.39
CA ILE A 245 -6.93 2.44 2.95
C ILE A 245 -7.67 2.36 4.30
N VAL A 246 -7.66 3.45 5.07
CA VAL A 246 -8.45 3.57 6.30
C VAL A 246 -9.30 4.83 6.28
N TYR A 247 -10.43 4.77 6.96
CA TYR A 247 -11.28 5.92 7.22
C TYR A 247 -11.11 6.39 8.66
N GLN A 248 -10.84 7.68 8.83
CA GLN A 248 -10.94 8.36 10.11
C GLN A 248 -11.73 9.66 9.96
N ARG A 249 -12.69 9.85 10.87
CA ARG A 249 -13.50 11.07 10.90
C ARG A 249 -12.67 12.32 11.18
N LYS A 250 -11.71 12.22 12.11
CA LYS A 250 -10.77 13.28 12.49
C LYS A 250 -9.37 12.66 12.63
N ARG A 251 -8.30 13.43 12.39
CA ARG A 251 -6.90 12.98 12.54
C ARG A 251 -6.69 12.23 13.86
N ARG A 252 -7.17 12.81 14.97
CA ARG A 252 -7.10 12.22 16.32
C ARG A 252 -8.47 11.81 16.85
N SER A 253 -9.19 10.98 16.09
CA SER A 253 -10.49 10.46 16.54
C SER A 253 -10.39 9.34 17.57
N GLY A 254 -9.21 8.73 17.74
CA GLY A 254 -8.96 7.62 18.66
C GLY A 254 -9.45 6.26 18.15
N TRP A 255 -10.01 6.22 16.94
CA TRP A 255 -10.45 5.01 16.25
C TRP A 255 -10.44 5.21 14.73
N PHE A 256 -10.47 4.11 13.99
CA PHE A 256 -10.53 4.11 12.52
C PHE A 256 -11.35 2.94 12.00
N TYR A 257 -11.80 3.01 10.74
CA TYR A 257 -12.39 1.88 10.02
C TYR A 257 -11.45 1.46 8.88
N PRO A 258 -11.14 0.17 8.70
CA PRO A 258 -10.52 -0.31 7.47
C PRO A 258 -11.50 -0.18 6.31
N THR A 259 -11.00 0.23 5.14
CA THR A 259 -11.80 0.19 3.91
C THR A 259 -11.60 -1.15 3.21
N PRO A 260 -12.45 -1.51 2.23
CA PRO A 260 -12.24 -2.70 1.41
C PRO A 260 -10.87 -2.74 0.70
N LEU A 261 -10.24 -1.59 0.44
CA LEU A 261 -8.89 -1.51 -0.12
C LEU A 261 -7.85 -2.15 0.81
N ALA A 262 -7.98 -1.98 2.13
CA ALA A 262 -7.06 -2.57 3.11
C ALA A 262 -7.09 -4.11 3.09
N ILE A 263 -8.29 -4.68 2.95
CA ILE A 263 -8.47 -6.13 2.94
C ILE A 263 -8.04 -6.70 1.59
N GLY A 264 -8.37 -6.02 0.48
CA GLY A 264 -7.98 -6.43 -0.86
C GLY A 264 -6.46 -6.43 -1.10
N LEU A 265 -5.69 -5.67 -0.31
CA LEU A 265 -4.23 -5.62 -0.42
C LEU A 265 -3.55 -6.95 -0.08
N CYS A 266 -3.92 -7.60 1.04
CA CYS A 266 -3.30 -8.85 1.51
C CYS A 266 -4.29 -10.04 1.45
N SER A 267 -5.21 -10.00 0.49
CA SER A 267 -6.10 -11.11 0.22
C SER A 267 -6.05 -11.38 -1.28
N SER A 268 -5.14 -12.27 -1.68
CA SER A 268 -5.10 -12.78 -3.05
C SER A 268 -6.46 -13.41 -3.46
N CYS A 269 -7.27 -13.84 -2.48
CA CYS A 269 -8.60 -14.41 -2.67
C CYS A 269 -9.76 -13.39 -2.76
N ALA A 270 -9.62 -12.15 -2.27
CA ALA A 270 -10.66 -11.11 -2.38
C ALA A 270 -10.64 -10.36 -3.73
N THR A 271 -9.68 -10.69 -4.60
CA THR A 271 -9.49 -10.09 -5.92
C THR A 271 -10.73 -10.19 -6.80
N ASN A 272 -11.57 -11.22 -6.64
CA ASN A 272 -12.74 -11.44 -7.49
C ASN A 272 -13.90 -10.46 -7.23
N ASP A 273 -14.15 -10.04 -5.98
CA ASP A 273 -15.30 -9.17 -5.67
C ASP A 273 -15.00 -7.67 -5.86
N LEU A 274 -13.77 -7.24 -5.56
CA LEU A 274 -13.33 -5.86 -5.86
C LEU A 274 -13.10 -5.64 -7.36
N GLN A 275 -12.79 -6.70 -8.13
CA GLN A 275 -12.75 -6.65 -9.59
C GLN A 275 -14.15 -6.76 -10.22
N ASN A 276 -15.13 -7.40 -9.57
CA ASN A 276 -16.50 -7.50 -10.09
C ASN A 276 -17.26 -6.18 -10.09
N GLU A 277 -16.81 -5.15 -9.36
CA GLU A 277 -17.29 -3.77 -9.59
C GLU A 277 -16.87 -3.19 -10.96
N ARG A 278 -16.02 -3.87 -11.74
CA ARG A 278 -15.78 -3.53 -13.16
C ARG A 278 -17.04 -3.61 -14.01
N VAL A 279 -18.06 -4.36 -13.59
CA VAL A 279 -19.33 -4.45 -14.33
C VAL A 279 -20.15 -3.16 -14.23
N SER A 280 -19.86 -2.29 -13.25
CA SER A 280 -20.52 -0.98 -13.10
C SER A 280 -19.66 0.22 -13.52
N SER A 281 -18.40 0.01 -13.93
CA SER A 281 -17.42 1.07 -14.20
C SER A 281 -16.95 1.11 -15.65
N GLY A 282 -17.90 1.06 -16.59
CA GLY A 282 -17.62 1.29 -17.99
C GLY A 282 -16.79 0.22 -18.72
N PHE A 283 -16.83 0.23 -20.05
CA PHE A 283 -16.08 -0.72 -20.88
C PHE A 283 -15.49 -0.04 -22.11
N LEU A 284 -14.39 -0.61 -22.60
CA LEU A 284 -13.72 -0.18 -23.83
C LEU A 284 -14.03 -1.20 -24.93
N VAL A 285 -14.55 -0.72 -26.06
CA VAL A 285 -14.66 -1.51 -27.28
C VAL A 285 -13.60 -1.03 -28.25
N VAL A 286 -12.75 -1.96 -28.70
CA VAL A 286 -11.72 -1.68 -29.71
C VAL A 286 -12.11 -2.42 -30.98
N GLU A 287 -12.33 -1.68 -32.06
CA GLU A 287 -12.64 -2.23 -33.37
C GLU A 287 -11.37 -2.46 -34.21
N THR A 288 -11.48 -3.27 -35.26
CA THR A 288 -10.37 -3.59 -36.19
C THR A 288 -9.89 -2.40 -37.02
N ASN A 289 -10.66 -1.32 -37.06
CA ASN A 289 -10.35 -0.07 -37.76
C ASN A 289 -9.62 0.95 -36.86
N TYR A 290 -9.07 0.51 -35.73
CA TYR A 290 -8.39 1.35 -34.72
C TYR A 290 -9.32 2.35 -34.01
N ARG A 291 -10.64 2.20 -34.09
CA ARG A 291 -11.57 3.00 -33.28
C ARG A 291 -11.73 2.42 -31.88
N VAL A 292 -11.65 3.29 -30.89
CA VAL A 292 -11.85 2.96 -29.48
C VAL A 292 -13.10 3.68 -28.99
N TYR A 293 -14.07 2.93 -28.48
CA TYR A 293 -15.28 3.44 -27.86
C TYR A 293 -15.19 3.21 -26.36
N ALA A 294 -15.10 4.31 -25.60
CA ALA A 294 -15.04 4.28 -24.15
C ALA A 294 -16.42 4.60 -23.57
N TYR A 295 -17.07 3.60 -22.98
CA TYR A 295 -18.33 3.78 -22.25
C TYR A 295 -18.01 4.06 -20.80
N THR A 296 -17.62 5.28 -20.46
CA THR A 296 -17.31 5.66 -19.07
C THR A 296 -17.55 7.13 -18.81
N ASP A 297 -18.12 7.44 -17.65
CA ASP A 297 -18.30 8.82 -17.16
C ASP A 297 -17.09 9.29 -16.33
N SER A 298 -16.13 8.39 -16.05
CA SER A 298 -14.96 8.71 -15.25
C SER A 298 -13.99 9.59 -16.04
N LEU A 299 -13.85 10.84 -15.62
CA LEU A 299 -12.86 11.78 -16.18
C LEU A 299 -11.43 11.23 -16.13
N LEU A 300 -11.10 10.44 -15.11
CA LEU A 300 -9.79 9.81 -14.97
C LEU A 300 -9.56 8.79 -16.09
N GLN A 301 -10.54 7.89 -16.31
CA GLN A 301 -10.43 6.88 -17.37
C GLN A 301 -10.37 7.54 -18.76
N LEU A 302 -11.18 8.58 -18.99
CA LEU A 302 -11.10 9.36 -20.23
C LEU A 302 -9.74 10.03 -20.41
N ALA A 303 -9.17 10.63 -19.36
CA ALA A 303 -7.84 11.23 -19.40
C ALA A 303 -6.77 10.21 -19.77
N VAL A 304 -6.82 9.02 -19.17
CA VAL A 304 -5.94 7.91 -19.49
C VAL A 304 -6.13 7.50 -20.95
N VAL A 305 -7.35 7.38 -21.47
CA VAL A 305 -7.61 7.04 -22.87
C VAL A 305 -7.07 8.11 -23.84
N SER A 306 -7.26 9.40 -23.55
CA SER A 306 -6.71 10.49 -24.40
C SER A 306 -5.20 10.45 -24.56
N THR A 307 -4.47 9.84 -23.64
CA THR A 307 -3.02 9.79 -23.77
C THR A 307 -2.53 8.91 -24.92
N PHE A 308 -3.35 7.95 -25.38
CA PHE A 308 -3.02 7.03 -26.47
C PHE A 308 -4.00 7.09 -27.65
N THR A 309 -5.05 7.90 -27.57
CA THR A 309 -6.01 8.11 -28.66
C THR A 309 -6.32 9.59 -28.85
N ASP A 310 -6.54 10.00 -30.09
CA ASP A 310 -7.17 11.28 -30.39
C ASP A 310 -8.69 11.18 -30.19
N MET A 311 -9.22 11.87 -29.19
CA MET A 311 -10.67 11.92 -28.95
C MET A 311 -11.36 12.81 -29.99
N ILE A 312 -12.15 12.21 -30.87
CA ILE A 312 -12.90 12.91 -31.93
C ILE A 312 -14.28 13.37 -31.44
N TYR A 313 -14.95 12.55 -30.63
CA TYR A 313 -16.30 12.81 -30.14
C TYR A 313 -16.40 12.53 -28.65
N ARG A 314 -17.20 13.35 -27.96
CA ARG A 314 -17.63 13.13 -26.59
C ARG A 314 -19.12 13.44 -26.52
N CYS A 315 -19.93 12.42 -26.21
CA CYS A 315 -21.37 12.53 -26.07
C CYS A 315 -21.75 12.66 -24.60
#